data_AF-A0A7W6NNE7-F1
#
_entry.id   AF-A0A7W6NNE7-F1
#
_cell.length_a   1.000
_cell.length_b   1.000
_cell.length_c   1.000
_cell.angle_alpha   90.00
_cell.angle_beta   90.00
_cell.angle_gamma   90.00
#
_symmetry.space_group_name_H-M   'P 1'
#
loop_
_entity.id
_entity.type
_entity.pdbx_description
1 polymer ?
#
loop_
_entity_poly.entity_id
_entity_poly.type
_entity_poly.pdbx_seq_one_letter_code
_entity_poly.pdbx_strand_id
1 'polypeptide(L)' 'MSNETATISATVPAAVKSEAAAVAAAHGMSLAVLVRELVARVAARDAETLAWLDEARR' A
#
# COMPACT_ATOMS: atom_id res chain seq x y z
N MET A 1 2.35 -14.66 20.22
CA MET A 1 1.59 -14.71 18.95
C MET A 1 2.58 -15.06 17.86
N SER A 2 2.45 -16.20 17.21
CA SER A 2 3.27 -16.53 16.04
C SER A 2 2.94 -15.51 14.95
N ASN A 3 3.94 -14.74 14.52
CA ASN A 3 3.76 -13.76 13.44
C ASN A 3 3.82 -14.52 12.12
N GLU A 4 2.71 -15.17 11.75
CA GLU A 4 2.63 -15.91 10.50
C GLU A 4 2.53 -14.92 9.33
N THR A 5 3.50 -14.98 8.42
CA THR A 5 3.46 -14.24 7.16
C THR A 5 2.37 -14.83 6.27
N ALA A 6 1.26 -14.12 6.12
CA ALA A 6 0.23 -14.46 5.16
C ALA A 6 0.52 -13.82 3.79
N THR A 7 0.40 -14.59 2.72
CA THR A 7 0.42 -14.07 1.35
C THR A 7 -1.00 -13.69 0.95
N ILE A 8 -1.19 -12.42 0.58
CA ILE A 8 -2.47 -11.90 0.12
C ILE A 8 -2.34 -11.57 -1.37
N SER A 9 -3.26 -12.09 -2.17
CA SER A 9 -3.38 -11.77 -3.59
C SER A 9 -4.56 -10.83 -3.81
N ALA A 10 -4.35 -9.76 -4.56
CA ALA A 10 -5.39 -8.81 -4.94
C ALA A 10 -5.28 -8.47 -6.42
N THR A 11 -6.42 -8.43 -7.11
CA THR A 11 -6.49 -7.95 -8.49
C THR A 11 -6.53 -6.42 -8.47
N VAL A 12 -5.61 -5.80 -9.19
CA VAL A 12 -5.54 -4.35 -9.37
C VAL A 12 -5.41 -4.03 -10.86
N PRO A 13 -5.96 -2.91 -11.34
CA PRO A 13 -5.75 -2.48 -12.71
C PRO A 13 -4.26 -2.36 -13.06
N ALA A 14 -3.88 -2.77 -14.27
CA ALA A 14 -2.48 -2.79 -14.70
C ALA A 14 -1.83 -1.40 -14.68
N ALA A 15 -2.58 -0.36 -15.04
CA ALA A 15 -2.11 1.03 -15.00
C ALA A 15 -1.72 1.44 -13.57
N VAL A 16 -2.61 1.20 -12.59
CA VAL A 16 -2.35 1.49 -11.17
C VAL A 16 -1.11 0.75 -10.67
N LYS A 17 -0.95 -0.53 -11.05
CA LYS A 17 0.23 -1.31 -10.67
C LYS A 17 1.52 -0.73 -11.27
N SER A 18 1.47 -0.28 -12.52
CA SER A 18 2.61 0.33 -13.21
C SER A 18 3.02 1.66 -12.58
N GLU A 19 2.04 2.52 -12.27
CA GLU A 19 2.28 3.81 -11.61
C GLU A 19 2.89 3.62 -10.22
N ALA A 20 2.30 2.73 -9.40
CA ALA A 20 2.82 2.43 -8.08
C ALA A 20 4.24 1.84 -8.13
N ALA A 21 4.55 1.03 -9.14
CA ALA A 21 5.89 0.51 -9.35
C ALA A 21 6.90 1.61 -9.71
N ALA A 22 6.51 2.58 -10.55
CA ALA A 22 7.35 3.71 -10.90
C ALA A 22 7.63 4.61 -9.69
N VAL A 23 6.62 4.89 -8.87
CA VAL A 23 6.76 5.64 -7.61
C VAL A 23 7.70 4.90 -6.66
N ALA A 24 7.49 3.60 -6.45
CA ALA A 24 8.36 2.79 -5.60
C ALA A 24 9.83 2.85 -6.06
N ALA A 25 10.06 2.71 -7.38
CA ALA A 25 11.39 2.79 -7.96
C ALA A 25 12.05 4.17 -7.77
N ALA A 26 11.29 5.25 -7.94
CA ALA A 26 11.77 6.62 -7.72
C ALA A 26 12.23 6.87 -6.28
N HIS A 27 11.65 6.15 -5.31
CA HIS A 27 12.03 6.19 -3.91
C HIS A 27 13.01 5.07 -3.49
N GLY A 28 13.58 4.32 -4.44
CA GLY A 28 14.53 3.24 -4.16
C GLY A 28 13.94 2.07 -3.37
N MET A 29 12.62 1.89 -3.43
CA MET A 29 11.90 0.86 -2.67
C MET A 29 11.21 -0.15 -3.60
N SER A 30 10.94 -1.34 -3.08
CA SER A 30 10.12 -2.32 -3.80
C SER A 30 8.63 -2.00 -3.65
N LEU A 31 7.83 -2.35 -4.65
CA LEU A 31 6.37 -2.22 -4.59
C LEU A 31 5.77 -2.97 -3.39
N ALA A 32 6.32 -4.13 -3.04
CA ALA A 32 5.85 -4.91 -1.90
C ALA A 32 6.08 -4.19 -0.56
N VAL A 33 7.20 -3.49 -0.41
CA VAL A 33 7.49 -2.67 0.78
C VAL A 33 6.52 -1.49 0.86
N LEU A 34 6.31 -0.78 -0.26
CA LEU A 34 5.35 0.33 -0.33
C LEU A 34 3.95 -0.10 0.12
N VAL A 35 3.45 -1.22 -0.40
CA VAL A 35 2.11 -1.74 -0.06
C VAL A 35 2.03 -2.19 1.40
N ARG A 36 3.06 -2.86 1.92
CA ARG A 36 3.08 -3.29 3.33
C ARG A 36 3.02 -2.10 4.28
N GLU A 37 3.79 -1.05 4.02
CA GLU A 37 3.78 0.17 4.82
C GLU A 37 2.42 0.87 4.79
N LEU A 38 1.80 0.98 3.61
CA LEU A 38 0.47 1.56 3.49
C LEU A 38 -0.57 0.76 4.30
N VAL A 39 -0.59 -0.57 4.15
CA VAL A 39 -1.51 -1.45 4.89
C VAL A 39 -1.25 -1.37 6.39
N ALA A 40 0.01 -1.28 6.82
CA ALA A 40 0.36 -1.13 8.24
C ALA A 40 -0.17 0.19 8.83
N ARG A 41 -0.05 1.32 8.11
CA ARG A 41 -0.62 2.61 8.54
C ARG A 41 -2.14 2.56 8.63
N VAL A 42 -2.79 1.93 7.65
CA VAL A 42 -4.25 1.72 7.67
C VAL A 42 -4.66 0.85 8.86
N ALA A 43 -3.95 -0.24 9.13
CA ALA A 43 -4.21 -1.11 10.27
C ALA A 43 -4.00 -0.40 11.62
N ALA A 44 -3.03 0.51 11.69
CA ALA A 44 -2.78 1.38 12.85
C ALA A 44 -3.82 2.52 12.98
N ARG A 45 -4.76 2.65 12.03
CA ARG A 45 -5.73 3.73 11.94
C ARG A 45 -5.09 5.12 11.93
N ASP A 46 -3.97 5.24 11.22
CA ASP A 46 -3.27 6.51 11.03
C ASP A 46 -4.19 7.58 10.42
N ALA A 47 -4.36 8.70 11.11
CA ALA A 47 -5.39 9.68 10.80
C ALA A 47 -5.14 10.37 9.45
N GLU A 48 -3.88 10.69 9.13
CA GLU A 48 -3.50 11.32 7.86
C GLU A 48 -3.73 10.36 6.69
N THR A 49 -3.25 9.12 6.81
CA THR A 49 -3.44 8.09 5.79
C THR A 49 -4.93 7.83 5.54
N LEU A 50 -5.75 7.74 6.60
CA LEU A 50 -7.19 7.52 6.45
C LEU A 50 -7.92 8.72 5.84
N ALA A 51 -7.55 9.95 6.21
CA ALA A 51 -8.14 11.15 5.61
C ALA A 51 -7.80 11.26 4.12
N TRP A 52 -6.54 10.98 3.75
CA TRP A 52 -6.12 10.94 2.35
C TRP A 52 -6.88 9.88 1.54
N LEU A 53 -7.07 8.67 2.09
CA LEU A 53 -7.85 7.62 1.43
C LEU A 53 -9.34 7.96 1.29
N ASP A 54 -9.91 8.67 2.26
CA ASP A 54 -11.30 9.11 2.18
C ASP A 54 -11.48 10.19 1.10
N GLU A 55 -10.56 11.14 1.01
CA GLU A 55 -10.57 12.16 -0.04
C GLU A 55 -10.38 11.55 -1.43
N ALA A 56 -9.42 10.62 -1.59
CA ALA A 56 -9.18 9.93 -2.86
C ALA A 56 -10.35 9.03 -3.31
N ARG A 57 -11.29 8.70 -2.41
CA ARG A 57 -12.49 7.91 -2.72
C ARG A 57 -13.63 8.77 -3.28
N ARG A 58 -13.68 10.06 -2.93
CA ARG A 58 -14.75 10.98 -3.35
C ARG A 58 -14.60 11.36 -4.82
#